data_AF-A0A6G3LQI1-F1
#
_entry.id   AF-A0A6G3LQI1-F1
#
_cell.length_a   1.000
_cell.length_b   1.000
_cell.length_c   1.000
_cell.angle_alpha   90.00
_cell.angle_beta   90.00
_cell.angle_gamma   90.00
#
_symmetry.space_group_name_H-M   'P 1'
#
loop_
_entity.id
_entity.type
_entity.pdbx_description
1 polymer ?
#
loop_
_entity_poly.entity_id
_entity_poly.type
_entity_poly.pdbx_seq_one_letter_code
_entity_poly.pdbx_strand_id
1 'polypeptide(L)'
;MAEGKRDSKELPNRPGFWRSSLNPWTVRTRDNPERVAFVLHRVTGFIILAFLLAHILETDSPVWSQYFPYSGLSGWALWTHIMAIESGLAFRIGEFIVAGAVLFHAPNGVRLLLTEFFGVGVGRPGKPKPPYVPGTFRAAQRQWLYAVFVVWIVLWLIAGVIIFS
;
A
#
# COMPACT_ATOMS: atom_id res chain seq x y z
N MET A 1 10.56 -53.33 -10.44
CA MET A 1 10.99 -52.32 -9.46
C MET A 1 9.97 -51.20 -9.48
N ALA A 2 9.15 -51.10 -8.43
CA ALA A 2 8.05 -50.15 -8.36
C ALA A 2 8.58 -48.78 -7.97
N GLU A 3 8.42 -47.80 -8.86
CA GLU A 3 8.79 -46.41 -8.63
C GLU A 3 7.80 -45.81 -7.62
N GLY A 4 8.30 -45.49 -6.43
CA GLY A 4 7.52 -44.92 -5.34
C GLY A 4 6.92 -43.59 -5.75
N LYS A 5 5.60 -43.55 -5.88
CA LYS A 5 4.80 -42.32 -5.94
C LYS A 5 5.20 -41.46 -4.74
N ARG A 6 5.88 -40.35 -4.98
CA ARG A 6 6.09 -39.31 -3.96
C ARG A 6 4.73 -38.74 -3.64
N ASP A 7 4.16 -39.20 -2.53
CA ASP A 7 2.92 -38.68 -1.99
C ASP A 7 3.13 -37.18 -1.76
N SER A 8 2.44 -36.35 -2.55
CA SER A 8 2.50 -34.91 -2.40
C SER A 8 1.77 -34.59 -1.11
N LYS A 9 2.51 -34.62 0.02
CA LYS A 9 2.00 -34.15 1.30
C LYS A 9 1.51 -32.72 1.07
N GLU A 10 0.20 -32.55 0.97
CA GLU A 10 -0.42 -31.24 0.95
C GLU A 10 -0.04 -30.56 2.26
N LEU A 11 0.96 -29.69 2.20
CA LEU A 11 1.32 -28.87 3.33
C LEU A 11 0.09 -28.03 3.66
N PRO A 12 -0.34 -27.97 4.93
CA PRO A 12 -1.52 -27.20 5.30
C PRO A 12 -1.32 -25.76 4.82
N ASN A 13 -2.16 -25.32 3.89
CA ASN A 13 -2.18 -23.97 3.35
C ASN A 13 -2.76 -23.01 4.40
N ARG A 14 -2.07 -22.88 5.53
CA ARG A 14 -2.39 -21.96 6.62
C ARG A 14 -1.24 -20.99 6.86
N PRO A 15 -0.78 -20.23 5.85
CA PRO A 15 0.06 -19.08 6.14
C PRO A 15 -0.78 -18.10 6.96
N GLY A 16 -0.55 -18.05 8.28
CA GLY A 16 -1.27 -17.17 9.20
C GLY A 16 -1.29 -15.72 8.70
N PHE A 17 -2.27 -14.93 9.16
CA PHE A 17 -2.60 -13.58 8.64
C PHE A 17 -1.37 -12.74 8.31
N TRP A 18 -0.42 -12.62 9.23
CA TRP A 18 0.79 -11.82 9.05
C TRP A 18 1.72 -12.38 7.97
N ARG A 19 1.93 -13.70 7.96
CA ARG A 19 2.84 -14.36 7.01
C ARG A 19 2.29 -14.30 5.60
N SER A 20 0.99 -14.52 5.39
CA SER A 20 0.38 -14.43 4.04
C SER A 20 0.12 -13.00 3.57
N SER A 21 -0.25 -12.10 4.47
CA SER A 21 -0.70 -10.75 4.09
C SER A 21 0.43 -9.76 3.84
N LEU A 22 1.56 -9.89 4.55
CA LEU A 22 2.65 -8.90 4.50
C LEU A 22 3.93 -9.41 3.83
N ASN A 23 3.98 -10.66 3.41
CA ASN A 23 5.15 -11.21 2.73
C ASN A 23 4.82 -11.58 1.27
N PRO A 24 5.35 -10.83 0.29
CA PRO A 24 5.04 -11.05 -1.11
C PRO A 24 5.63 -12.38 -1.64
N TRP A 25 6.59 -12.96 -0.93
CA TRP A 25 7.33 -14.16 -1.31
C TRP A 25 6.75 -15.46 -0.73
N THR A 26 5.61 -15.40 -0.03
CA THR A 26 4.97 -16.63 0.51
C THR A 26 4.47 -17.57 -0.58
N VAL A 27 4.09 -17.03 -1.74
CA VAL A 27 3.84 -17.82 -2.93
C VAL A 27 5.06 -17.63 -3.83
N ARG A 28 5.90 -18.68 -3.92
CA ARG A 28 7.09 -18.69 -4.77
C ARG A 28 6.69 -18.88 -6.23
N THR A 29 6.08 -17.86 -6.82
CA THR A 29 5.84 -17.80 -8.27
C THR A 29 6.87 -16.85 -8.87
N ARG A 30 7.57 -17.31 -9.91
CA ARG A 30 8.43 -16.44 -10.72
C ARG A 30 7.52 -15.38 -11.36
N ASP A 31 7.86 -14.10 -11.17
CA ASP A 31 7.18 -12.94 -11.80
C ASP A 31 5.70 -12.72 -11.39
N ASN A 32 5.49 -12.25 -10.15
CA ASN A 32 4.14 -11.98 -9.60
C ASN A 32 4.04 -10.54 -9.05
N PRO A 33 4.03 -9.52 -9.94
CA PRO A 33 3.88 -8.12 -9.54
C PRO A 33 2.55 -7.86 -8.82
N GLU A 34 1.51 -8.65 -9.06
CA GLU A 34 0.21 -8.57 -8.40
C GLU A 34 0.34 -8.82 -6.90
N ARG A 35 1.17 -9.80 -6.51
CA ARG A 35 1.41 -10.09 -5.09
C ARG A 35 2.21 -8.99 -4.40
N VAL A 36 3.15 -8.39 -5.11
CA VAL A 36 3.88 -7.21 -4.61
C VAL A 36 2.90 -6.06 -4.40
N ALA A 37 2.07 -5.76 -5.40
CA ALA A 37 1.07 -4.70 -5.33
C ALA A 37 0.06 -4.91 -4.20
N PHE A 38 -0.37 -6.17 -3.97
CA PHE A 38 -1.24 -6.55 -2.87
C PHE A 38 -0.60 -6.24 -1.51
N VAL A 39 0.66 -6.62 -1.30
CA VAL A 39 1.36 -6.33 -0.04
C VAL A 39 1.57 -4.83 0.13
N LEU A 40 2.01 -4.13 -0.92
CA LEU A 40 2.21 -2.69 -0.89
C LEU A 40 0.90 -1.96 -0.54
N HIS A 41 -0.24 -2.37 -1.09
CA HIS A 41 -1.53 -1.71 -0.81
C HIS A 41 -1.91 -1.80 0.68
N ARG A 42 -1.64 -2.95 1.31
CA ARG A 42 -1.87 -3.14 2.75
C ARG A 42 -0.91 -2.33 3.60
N VAL A 43 0.39 -2.42 3.31
CA VAL A 43 1.42 -1.70 4.06
C VAL A 43 1.19 -0.20 3.99
N THR A 44 0.93 0.33 2.78
CA THR A 44 0.60 1.75 2.58
C THR A 44 -0.68 2.15 3.29
N GLY A 45 -1.70 1.29 3.35
CA GLY A 45 -2.91 1.54 4.12
C GLY A 45 -2.63 1.72 5.62
N PHE A 46 -1.75 0.90 6.21
CA PHE A 46 -1.34 1.08 7.61
C PHE A 46 -0.52 2.36 7.84
N ILE A 47 0.35 2.72 6.89
CA ILE A 47 1.11 3.98 6.95
C ILE A 47 0.14 5.18 6.93
N ILE A 48 -0.83 5.17 6.02
CA ILE A 48 -1.83 6.24 5.89
C ILE A 48 -2.71 6.32 7.14
N LEU A 49 -3.11 5.18 7.71
CA LEU A 49 -3.89 5.18 8.95
C LEU A 49 -3.12 5.79 10.12
N ALA A 50 -1.85 5.43 10.29
CA ALA A 50 -1.00 6.00 11.33
C ALA A 50 -0.80 7.50 11.12
N PHE A 51 -0.54 7.92 9.88
CA PHE A 51 -0.43 9.33 9.50
C PHE A 51 -1.73 10.09 9.78
N LEU A 52 -2.89 9.56 9.38
CA LEU A 52 -4.18 10.22 9.59
C LEU A 52 -4.46 10.49 11.06
N LEU A 53 -4.14 9.55 11.94
CA LEU A 53 -4.28 9.74 13.39
C LEU A 53 -3.35 10.85 13.91
N ALA A 54 -2.09 10.84 13.51
CA ALA A 54 -1.13 11.89 13.88
C ALA A 54 -1.56 13.26 13.34
N HIS A 55 -1.98 13.30 12.07
CA HIS A 55 -2.38 14.51 11.37
C HIS A 55 -3.64 15.14 11.97
N ILE A 56 -4.62 14.34 12.42
CA ILE A 56 -5.78 14.86 13.15
C ILE A 56 -5.34 15.51 14.46
N LEU A 57 -4.43 14.90 15.22
CA LEU A 57 -3.94 15.47 16.48
C LEU A 57 -3.13 16.75 16.28
N GLU A 58 -2.32 16.80 15.22
CA GLU A 58 -1.52 17.96 14.84
C GLU A 58 -2.39 19.12 14.35
N THR A 59 -3.28 18.87 13.38
CA THR A 59 -4.17 19.90 12.82
C THR A 59 -5.19 20.43 13.83
N ASP A 60 -5.67 19.61 14.76
CA ASP A 60 -6.59 20.01 15.83
C ASP A 60 -5.87 20.62 17.05
N SER A 61 -4.53 20.66 17.06
CA SER A 61 -3.76 21.20 18.20
C SER A 61 -4.12 22.61 18.64
N PRO A 62 -4.56 23.56 17.79
CA PRO A 62 -5.06 24.85 18.25
C PRO A 62 -6.33 24.78 19.10
N VAL A 63 -7.12 23.71 18.99
CA VAL A 63 -8.40 23.54 19.70
C VAL A 63 -8.22 22.67 20.94
N TRP A 64 -7.75 21.42 20.79
CA TRP A 64 -7.69 20.50 21.94
C TRP A 64 -6.74 20.98 23.05
N SER A 65 -5.67 21.69 22.69
CA SER A 65 -4.69 22.17 23.67
C SER A 65 -5.19 23.34 24.53
N GLN A 66 -6.32 23.95 24.19
CA GLN A 66 -7.00 24.91 25.07
C GLN A 66 -7.53 24.24 26.35
N TYR A 67 -7.90 22.96 26.25
CA TYR A 67 -8.38 22.15 27.36
C TYR A 67 -7.26 21.32 28.00
N PHE A 68 -6.26 20.91 27.21
CA PHE A 68 -5.13 20.10 27.66
C PHE A 68 -3.80 20.71 27.19
N PRO A 69 -3.29 21.75 27.86
CA PRO A 69 -2.04 22.39 27.47
C PRO A 69 -0.85 21.43 27.58
N TYR A 70 0.09 21.52 26.64
CA TYR A 70 1.30 20.70 26.63
C TYR A 70 2.52 21.60 26.85
N SER A 71 3.32 21.30 27.89
CA SER A 71 4.52 22.07 28.23
C SER A 71 4.25 23.58 28.41
N GLY A 72 3.06 23.94 28.92
CA GLY A 72 2.62 25.32 29.09
C GLY A 72 2.19 26.04 27.81
N LEU A 73 2.21 25.36 26.64
CA LEU A 73 1.73 25.89 25.37
C LEU A 73 0.27 25.46 25.13
N SER A 74 -0.51 26.36 24.54
CA SER A 74 -1.88 26.11 24.11
C SER A 74 -2.24 26.94 22.87
N GLY A 75 -3.32 26.55 22.21
CA GLY A 75 -3.80 27.21 21.01
C GLY A 75 -2.77 27.19 19.88
N TRP A 76 -2.72 28.29 19.14
CA TRP A 76 -1.77 28.48 18.04
C TRP A 76 -0.30 28.43 18.46
N ALA A 77 0.02 28.67 19.74
CA ALA A 77 1.39 28.57 20.23
C ALA A 77 1.90 27.12 20.21
N LEU A 78 1.05 26.16 20.60
CA LEU A 78 1.41 24.73 20.51
C LEU A 78 1.52 24.29 19.05
N TRP A 79 0.58 24.70 18.18
CA TRP A 79 0.65 24.38 16.76
C TRP A 79 1.94 24.90 16.11
N THR A 80 2.32 26.15 16.40
CA THR A 80 3.58 26.73 15.89
C THR A 80 4.80 25.94 16.36
N HIS A 81 4.77 25.44 17.59
CA HIS A 81 5.82 24.57 18.12
C HIS A 81 5.88 23.22 17.39
N ILE A 82 4.74 22.59 17.11
CA ILE A 82 4.65 21.35 16.32
C ILE A 82 5.19 21.58 14.91
N MET A 83 4.77 22.64 14.22
CA MET A 83 5.28 23.00 12.89
C MET A 83 6.79 23.20 12.86
N ALA A 84 7.36 23.78 13.92
CA ALA A 84 8.82 23.91 14.04
C ALA A 84 9.51 22.54 14.12
N ILE A 85 8.93 21.57 14.85
CA ILE A 85 9.42 20.20 14.91
C ILE A 85 9.29 19.51 13.55
N GLU A 86 8.13 19.65 12.89
CA GLU A 86 7.83 19.02 11.60
C GLU A 86 8.66 19.58 10.44
N SER A 87 9.16 20.81 10.57
CA SER A 87 10.10 21.38 9.59
C SER A 87 11.45 20.65 9.52
N GLY A 88 11.77 19.82 10.53
CA GLY A 88 13.01 19.08 10.65
C GLY A 88 13.13 17.90 9.67
N LEU A 89 14.37 17.49 9.41
CA LEU A 89 14.69 16.44 8.43
C LEU A 89 13.96 15.11 8.67
N ALA A 90 13.79 14.71 9.93
CA ALA A 90 13.12 13.46 10.28
C ALA A 90 11.64 13.45 9.82
N PHE A 91 10.95 14.57 9.96
CA PHE A 91 9.56 14.72 9.55
C PHE A 91 9.44 14.86 8.03
N ARG A 92 10.37 15.54 7.36
CA ARG A 92 10.45 15.53 5.88
C ARG A 92 10.63 14.11 5.31
N ILE A 93 11.44 13.27 5.97
CA ILE A 93 11.53 11.84 5.60
C ILE A 93 10.18 11.13 5.83
N GLY A 94 9.51 11.41 6.95
CA GLY A 94 8.16 10.92 7.22
C GLY A 94 7.14 11.31 6.15
N GLU A 95 7.09 12.59 5.80
CA GLU A 95 6.28 13.14 4.71
C GLU A 95 6.59 12.46 3.38
N PHE A 96 7.86 12.24 3.05
CA PHE A 96 8.26 11.53 1.84
C PHE A 96 7.72 10.09 1.82
N ILE A 97 7.78 9.38 2.95
CA ILE A 97 7.23 8.02 3.08
C ILE A 97 5.70 8.03 2.93
N VAL A 98 5.01 8.97 3.60
CA VAL A 98 3.54 9.09 3.54
C VAL A 98 3.09 9.49 2.13
N ALA A 99 3.79 10.41 1.46
CA ALA A 99 3.53 10.78 0.07
C ALA A 99 3.62 9.55 -0.83
N GLY A 100 4.67 8.75 -0.70
CA GLY A 100 4.82 7.49 -1.43
C GLY A 100 3.68 6.50 -1.13
N ALA A 101 3.23 6.44 0.12
CA ALA A 101 2.12 5.58 0.52
C ALA A 101 0.80 6.01 -0.14
N VAL A 102 0.42 7.29 -0.06
CA VAL A 102 -0.81 7.82 -0.66
C VAL A 102 -0.78 7.68 -2.19
N LEU A 103 0.33 8.05 -2.82
CA LEU A 103 0.50 8.02 -4.28
C LEU A 103 0.48 6.61 -4.87
N PHE A 104 0.77 5.57 -4.09
CA PHE A 104 0.53 4.18 -4.49
C PHE A 104 -0.89 3.72 -4.12
N HIS A 105 -1.32 3.97 -2.88
CA HIS A 105 -2.53 3.40 -2.31
C HIS A 105 -3.78 3.83 -3.06
N ALA A 106 -3.92 5.12 -3.37
CA ALA A 106 -5.10 5.63 -4.04
C ALA A 106 -5.22 5.13 -5.49
N PRO A 107 -4.22 5.24 -6.37
CA PRO A 107 -4.33 4.72 -7.74
C PRO A 107 -4.49 3.20 -7.80
N ASN A 108 -3.79 2.45 -6.93
CA ASN A 108 -3.97 1.00 -6.83
C ASN A 108 -5.38 0.64 -6.34
N GLY A 109 -5.92 1.38 -5.37
CA GLY A 109 -7.29 1.23 -4.88
C GLY A 109 -8.34 1.51 -5.96
N VAL A 110 -8.16 2.57 -6.75
CA VAL A 110 -9.01 2.86 -7.92
C VAL A 110 -8.93 1.73 -8.95
N ARG A 111 -7.73 1.21 -9.24
CA ARG A 111 -7.58 0.04 -10.14
C ARG A 111 -8.39 -1.14 -9.61
N LEU A 112 -8.26 -1.47 -8.31
CA LEU A 112 -9.01 -2.56 -7.68
C LEU A 112 -10.51 -2.34 -7.76
N LEU A 113 -10.99 -1.13 -7.45
CA LEU A 113 -12.41 -0.77 -7.58
C LEU A 113 -12.93 -1.00 -9.01
N LEU A 114 -12.19 -0.53 -10.02
CA LEU A 114 -12.56 -0.74 -11.42
C LEU A 114 -12.56 -2.23 -11.80
N THR A 115 -11.57 -3.01 -11.37
CA THR A 115 -11.45 -4.42 -11.75
C THR A 115 -12.42 -5.33 -10.99
N GLU A 116 -12.57 -5.13 -9.68
CA GLU A 116 -13.29 -6.05 -8.80
C GLU A 116 -14.76 -5.68 -8.66
N PHE A 117 -15.06 -4.38 -8.53
CA PHE A 117 -16.44 -3.92 -8.36
C PHE A 117 -17.14 -3.70 -9.70
N PHE A 118 -16.46 -3.07 -10.66
CA PHE A 118 -17.03 -2.77 -11.97
C PHE A 118 -16.68 -3.79 -13.07
N GLY A 119 -15.86 -4.80 -12.76
CA GLY A 119 -15.49 -5.87 -13.71
C GLY A 119 -14.65 -5.41 -14.90
N VAL A 120 -14.08 -4.20 -14.84
CA VAL A 120 -13.35 -3.61 -15.97
C VAL A 120 -12.05 -4.40 -16.21
N GLY A 121 -11.82 -4.80 -17.45
CA GLY A 121 -10.59 -5.52 -17.86
C GLY A 121 -10.52 -7.01 -17.48
N VAL A 122 -11.50 -7.55 -16.73
CA VAL A 122 -11.54 -8.98 -16.33
C VAL A 122 -11.74 -9.91 -17.54
N GLY A 123 -12.45 -9.42 -18.56
CA GLY A 123 -12.81 -10.21 -19.74
C GLY A 123 -13.97 -11.17 -19.49
N ARG A 124 -14.36 -11.93 -20.52
CA ARG A 124 -15.46 -12.90 -20.40
C ARG A 124 -15.00 -14.20 -19.73
N PRO A 125 -15.82 -14.80 -18.84
CA PRO A 125 -15.57 -16.13 -18.30
C PRO A 125 -15.40 -17.14 -19.44
N GLY A 126 -14.25 -17.83 -19.46
CA GLY A 126 -13.96 -18.91 -20.39
C GLY A 126 -14.11 -20.26 -19.69
N LYS A 127 -14.49 -21.30 -20.44
CA LYS A 127 -14.43 -22.68 -19.93
C LYS A 127 -12.96 -23.01 -19.61
N PRO A 128 -12.62 -23.43 -18.38
CA PRO A 128 -11.27 -23.84 -18.04
C PRO A 128 -10.92 -25.08 -18.87
N LYS A 129 -9.95 -24.94 -19.79
CA LYS A 129 -9.40 -26.05 -20.58
C LYS A 129 -7.99 -26.33 -20.09
N PRO A 130 -7.56 -27.60 -20.00
CA PRO A 130 -6.15 -27.92 -19.75
C PRO A 130 -5.25 -27.30 -20.85
N PRO A 131 -4.09 -26.71 -20.51
CA PRO A 131 -3.60 -26.44 -19.14
C PRO A 131 -4.40 -25.33 -18.46
N TYR A 132 -4.74 -25.52 -17.18
CA TYR A 132 -5.53 -24.58 -16.38
C TYR A 132 -4.74 -23.29 -16.09
N VAL A 133 -4.62 -22.42 -17.08
CA VAL A 133 -4.06 -21.08 -16.94
C VAL A 133 -5.18 -20.11 -16.57
N PRO A 134 -5.09 -19.39 -15.44
CA PRO A 134 -6.11 -18.43 -15.05
C PRO A 134 -6.22 -17.33 -16.11
N GLY A 135 -7.37 -17.28 -16.78
CA GLY A 135 -7.64 -16.30 -17.83
C GLY A 135 -7.81 -14.87 -17.32
N THR A 136 -7.77 -14.64 -16.01
CA THR A 136 -7.80 -13.34 -15.33
C THR A 136 -6.44 -12.64 -15.34
N PHE A 137 -5.33 -13.34 -15.60
CA PHE A 137 -4.02 -12.72 -15.86
C PHE A 137 -3.89 -12.25 -17.32
N ARG A 138 -4.92 -11.60 -17.88
CA ARG A 138 -4.82 -11.02 -19.23
C ARG A 138 -3.84 -9.86 -19.22
N ALA A 139 -3.22 -9.60 -20.38
CA ALA A 139 -2.31 -8.49 -20.58
C ALA A 139 -2.88 -7.14 -20.07
N ALA A 140 -4.18 -6.89 -20.24
CA ALA A 140 -4.79 -5.61 -19.86
C ALA A 140 -4.73 -5.29 -18.35
N GLN A 141 -5.13 -6.22 -17.46
CA GLN A 141 -5.09 -5.97 -16.01
C GLN A 141 -3.65 -5.80 -15.52
N ARG A 142 -2.73 -6.57 -16.10
CA ARG A 142 -1.30 -6.49 -15.78
C ARG A 142 -0.68 -5.19 -16.29
N GLN A 143 -1.07 -4.72 -17.47
CA GLN A 143 -0.67 -3.42 -18.01
C GLN A 143 -1.15 -2.27 -17.12
N TRP A 144 -2.37 -2.34 -16.60
CA TRP A 144 -2.88 -1.34 -15.67
C TRP A 144 -2.11 -1.31 -14.37
N LEU A 145 -1.72 -2.49 -13.86
CA LEU A 145 -0.84 -2.59 -12.70
C LEU A 145 0.52 -1.92 -12.98
N TYR A 146 1.13 -2.15 -14.14
CA TYR A 146 2.38 -1.48 -14.49
C TYR A 146 2.22 0.02 -14.65
N ALA A 147 1.11 0.48 -15.23
CA ALA A 147 0.80 1.91 -15.29
C ALA A 147 0.74 2.53 -13.89
N VAL A 148 0.11 1.86 -12.93
CA VAL A 148 0.10 2.29 -11.51
C VAL A 148 1.51 2.39 -10.95
N PHE A 149 2.38 1.41 -11.18
CA PHE A 149 3.77 1.46 -10.70
C PHE A 149 4.56 2.62 -11.32
N VAL A 150 4.44 2.85 -12.63
CA VAL A 150 5.12 3.95 -13.32
C VAL A 150 4.65 5.29 -12.79
N VAL A 151 3.33 5.50 -12.71
CA VAL A 151 2.75 6.74 -12.18
C VAL A 151 3.19 6.96 -10.74
N TRP A 152 3.16 5.92 -9.90
CA TRP A 152 3.63 5.99 -8.52
C TRP A 152 5.09 6.43 -8.43
N ILE A 153 6.01 5.79 -9.16
CA ILE A 153 7.44 6.13 -9.12
C ILE A 153 7.66 7.58 -9.57
N VAL A 154 7.06 8.00 -10.67
CA VAL A 154 7.21 9.36 -11.20
C VAL A 154 6.71 10.40 -10.21
N LEU A 155 5.48 10.24 -9.71
CA LEU A 155 4.90 11.20 -8.77
C LEU A 155 5.65 11.20 -7.44
N TRP A 156 6.13 10.05 -6.97
CA TRP A 156 6.87 9.96 -5.72
C TRP A 156 8.25 10.62 -5.81
N LEU A 157 8.94 10.51 -6.95
CA LEU A 157 10.18 11.25 -7.20
C LEU A 157 9.94 12.76 -7.24
N ILE A 158 8.87 13.21 -7.91
CA ILE A 158 8.47 14.63 -7.92
C ILE A 158 8.19 15.13 -6.50
N ALA A 159 7.44 14.37 -5.71
CA ALA A 159 7.17 14.69 -4.31
C ALA A 159 8.48 14.79 -3.50
N GLY A 160 9.43 13.87 -3.72
CA GLY A 160 10.75 13.93 -3.11
C GLY A 160 11.49 15.23 -3.44
N VAL A 161 11.51 15.65 -4.71
CA VAL A 161 12.13 16.92 -5.10
C VAL A 161 11.49 18.10 -4.36
N ILE A 162 10.16 18.13 -4.27
CA ILE A 162 9.42 19.24 -3.61
C ILE A 162 9.67 19.27 -2.09
N ILE A 163 9.69 18.11 -1.42
CA ILE A 163 9.84 18.02 0.04
C ILE A 163 11.27 18.39 0.48
N PHE A 164 12.27 18.11 -0.35
CA PHE A 164 13.69 18.30 -0.02
C PHE A 164 14.36 19.50 -0.70
N SER A 165 13.64 20.26 -1.52
CA SER A 165 14.07 21.59 -2.02
C SER A 165 13.78 22.69 -1.01
#